data_AF-A0A519C9W9-F1
#
_entry.id   AF-A0A519C9W9-F1
#
_cell.length_a   1.000
_cell.length_b   1.000
_cell.length_c   1.000
_cell.angle_alpha   90.00
_cell.angle_beta   90.00
_cell.angle_gamma   90.00
#
_symmetry.space_group_name_H-M   'P 1'
#
loop_
_entity.id
_entity.type
_entity.pdbx_description
1 polymer ?
#
loop_
_entity_poly.entity_id
_entity_poly.type
_entity_poly.pdbx_seq_one_letter_code
_entity_poly.pdbx_strand_id
1 'polypeptide(L)'
;MDISKAYMNYISAGMNVGGFPFSAMPGVSGLGSALGDILDKESKSGALTAQKMAKEFDSCLATFMSVNQIAIVTTAGLPGLISELVDLLSKANASATLFCQGLATAVNNHAMSAIVSGMIPGTPPVPFTGPIS
;
A
#
# COMPACT_ATOMS: atom_id res chain seq x y z
N MET A 1 5.49 0.45 17.55
CA MET A 1 6.06 0.57 16.19
C MET A 1 5.00 1.25 15.35
N ASP A 2 5.27 2.43 14.81
CA ASP A 2 4.27 3.18 14.05
C ASP A 2 4.27 2.66 12.60
N ILE A 3 3.37 1.72 12.30
CA ILE A 3 3.25 1.07 10.98
C ILE A 3 3.04 2.12 9.89
N SER A 4 2.31 3.20 10.19
CA SER A 4 2.07 4.29 9.24
C SER A 4 3.38 4.98 8.83
N LYS A 5 4.24 5.30 9.80
CA LYS A 5 5.55 5.90 9.55
C LYS A 5 6.48 4.97 8.77
N ALA A 6 6.50 3.68 9.12
CA ALA A 6 7.31 2.70 8.40
C ALA A 6 6.84 2.56 6.94
N TYR A 7 5.54 2.52 6.72
CA TYR A 7 4.94 2.44 5.39
C TYR A 7 5.21 3.71 4.56
N MET A 8 5.07 4.89 5.17
CA MET A 8 5.43 6.17 4.52
C MET A 8 6.88 6.18 4.07
N ASN A 9 7.81 5.81 4.96
CA ASN A 9 9.24 5.79 4.64
C ASN A 9 9.54 4.84 3.47
N TYR A 10 8.93 3.66 3.46
CA TYR A 10 9.05 2.70 2.36
C TYR A 10 8.53 3.28 1.04
N ILE A 11 7.28 3.76 1.00
CA ILE A 11 6.65 4.28 -0.22
C ILE A 11 7.34 5.55 -0.75
N SER A 12 7.86 6.39 0.15
CA SER A 12 8.52 7.65 -0.22
C SER A 12 9.81 7.48 -1.03
N ALA A 13 10.39 6.27 -1.03
CA ALA A 13 11.52 5.94 -1.88
C ALA A 13 11.12 5.67 -3.35
N GLY A 14 9.82 5.48 -3.63
CA GLY A 14 9.32 5.13 -4.94
C GLY A 14 9.30 6.29 -5.94
N MET A 15 9.40 5.95 -7.21
CA MET A 15 9.21 6.84 -8.35
C MET A 15 8.13 6.28 -9.28
N ASN A 16 7.45 7.15 -10.03
CA ASN A 16 6.61 6.67 -11.12
C ASN A 16 7.48 6.26 -12.31
N VAL A 17 6.91 5.48 -13.24
CA VAL A 17 7.62 4.99 -14.44
C VAL A 17 8.16 6.11 -15.35
N GLY A 18 7.67 7.35 -15.19
CA GLY A 18 8.21 8.54 -15.85
C GLY A 18 9.51 9.06 -15.23
N GLY A 19 10.02 8.42 -14.17
CA GLY A 19 11.22 8.84 -13.44
C GLY A 19 10.99 9.99 -12.47
N PHE A 20 9.72 10.32 -12.17
CA PHE A 20 9.40 11.42 -11.28
C PHE A 20 9.22 10.94 -9.83
N PRO A 21 9.76 11.68 -8.85
CA PRO A 21 9.77 11.25 -7.46
C PRO A 21 8.39 11.35 -6.81
N PHE A 22 8.23 10.58 -5.75
CA PHE A 22 7.19 10.76 -4.74
C PHE A 22 7.06 12.22 -4.28
N SER A 23 5.84 12.67 -4.02
CA SER A 23 5.55 14.00 -3.49
C SER A 23 4.73 13.97 -2.20
N ALA A 24 3.70 13.12 -2.11
CA ALA A 24 2.84 13.02 -0.93
C ALA A 24 2.02 11.72 -0.90
N MET A 25 1.54 11.36 0.30
CA MET A 25 0.53 10.32 0.51
C MET A 25 -0.30 10.67 1.75
N PRO A 26 -1.26 11.61 1.64
CA PRO A 26 -1.98 12.14 2.80
C PRO A 26 -2.76 11.09 3.59
N GLY A 27 -3.18 9.99 2.95
CA GLY A 27 -3.88 8.88 3.59
C GLY A 27 -3.04 8.16 4.66
N VAL A 28 -1.72 8.37 4.72
CA VAL A 28 -0.87 7.72 5.73
C VAL A 28 -1.15 8.21 7.15
N SER A 29 -1.64 9.43 7.29
CA SER A 29 -1.95 10.05 8.59
C SER A 29 -3.03 9.31 9.39
N GLY A 30 -4.00 8.68 8.70
CA GLY A 30 -5.07 7.90 9.33
C GLY A 30 -4.76 6.41 9.46
N LEU A 31 -3.77 5.90 8.73
CA LEU A 31 -3.52 4.45 8.61
C LEU A 31 -3.18 3.80 9.95
N GLY A 32 -2.33 4.43 10.76
CA GLY A 32 -1.89 3.86 12.04
C GLY A 32 -3.05 3.65 13.02
N SER A 33 -3.89 4.68 13.18
CA SER A 33 -5.07 4.63 14.04
C SER A 33 -6.11 3.63 13.53
N ALA A 34 -6.37 3.60 12.21
CA ALA A 34 -7.33 2.67 11.62
C ALA A 34 -6.91 1.21 11.80
N LEU A 35 -5.63 0.90 11.60
CA LEU A 35 -5.10 -0.44 11.86
C LEU A 35 -5.14 -0.81 13.34
N GLY A 36 -4.85 0.14 14.23
CA GLY A 36 -5.00 -0.03 15.68
C GLY A 36 -6.45 -0.42 16.04
N ASP A 37 -7.43 0.36 15.59
CA ASP A 37 -8.84 0.10 15.82
C ASP A 37 -9.33 -1.25 15.26
N ILE A 38 -8.73 -1.72 14.15
CA ILE A 38 -9.06 -3.02 13.55
C ILE A 38 -8.50 -4.17 14.40
N LEU A 39 -7.28 -4.03 14.90
CA LEU A 39 -6.59 -5.05 15.68
C LEU A 39 -7.09 -5.10 17.14
N ASP A 40 -7.49 -3.97 17.72
CA ASP A 40 -8.03 -3.87 19.07
C ASP A 40 -9.45 -4.44 19.18
N LYS A 41 -10.20 -4.50 18.07
CA LYS A 41 -11.53 -5.12 18.04
C LYS A 41 -11.38 -6.64 17.99
N GLU A 42 -11.96 -7.31 18.98
CA GLU A 42 -12.06 -8.78 19.00
C GLU A 42 -12.85 -9.27 17.78
N SER A 43 -12.14 -9.69 16.74
CA SER A 43 -12.73 -10.24 15.53
C SER A 43 -12.77 -11.76 15.64
N LYS A 44 -13.97 -12.33 15.55
CA LYS A 44 -14.18 -13.79 15.52
C LYS A 44 -13.61 -14.46 14.25
N SER A 45 -13.09 -13.68 13.30
CA SER A 45 -12.55 -14.16 12.03
C SER A 45 -11.30 -13.37 11.61
N GLY A 46 -10.16 -14.05 11.55
CA GLY A 46 -8.91 -13.49 11.02
C GLY A 46 -9.04 -13.03 9.56
N ALA A 47 -9.89 -13.69 8.78
CA ALA A 47 -10.16 -13.28 7.40
C ALA A 47 -10.89 -11.94 7.30
N LEU A 48 -11.82 -11.66 8.22
CA LEU A 48 -12.50 -10.36 8.26
C LEU A 48 -11.54 -9.24 8.70
N THR A 49 -10.64 -9.54 9.64
CA THR A 49 -9.56 -8.61 10.04
C THR A 49 -8.64 -8.32 8.86
N ALA A 50 -8.20 -9.36 8.14
CA ALA A 50 -7.37 -9.24 6.94
C ALA A 50 -8.01 -8.34 5.88
N GLN A 51 -9.29 -8.55 5.58
CA GLN A 51 -10.02 -7.73 4.60
C GLN A 51 -10.10 -6.26 5.01
N LYS A 52 -10.32 -5.98 6.30
CA LYS A 52 -10.35 -4.60 6.80
C LYS A 52 -8.98 -3.95 6.70
N MET A 53 -7.92 -4.64 7.14
CA MET A 53 -6.55 -4.15 7.03
C MET A 53 -6.16 -3.87 5.58
N ALA A 54 -6.47 -4.80 4.67
CA ALA A 54 -6.20 -4.65 3.24
C ALA A 54 -6.84 -3.40 2.65
N LYS A 55 -8.10 -3.11 3.03
CA LYS A 55 -8.81 -1.90 2.57
C LYS A 55 -8.19 -0.62 3.09
N GLU A 56 -7.68 -0.59 4.32
CA GLU A 56 -7.01 0.60 4.85
C GLU A 56 -5.66 0.85 4.16
N PHE A 57 -4.89 -0.20 3.89
CA PHE A 57 -3.65 -0.08 3.10
C PHE A 57 -3.94 0.37 1.66
N ASP A 58 -4.97 -0.20 1.02
CA ASP A 58 -5.38 0.18 -0.33
C ASP A 58 -5.88 1.62 -0.41
N SER A 59 -6.72 2.03 0.53
CA SER A 59 -7.21 3.42 0.63
C SER A 59 -6.07 4.40 0.88
N CYS A 60 -5.09 4.01 1.70
CA CYS A 60 -3.89 4.80 1.94
C CYS A 60 -3.07 4.95 0.65
N LEU A 61 -2.76 3.85 -0.03
CA LEU A 61 -1.98 3.85 -1.27
C LEU A 61 -2.68 4.59 -2.41
N ALA A 62 -4.01 4.55 -2.48
CA ALA A 62 -4.79 5.29 -3.47
C ALA A 62 -4.60 6.81 -3.37
N THR A 63 -4.06 7.31 -2.25
CA THR A 63 -3.69 8.72 -2.08
C THR A 63 -2.23 9.03 -2.47
N PHE A 64 -1.47 8.05 -2.96
CA PHE A 64 -0.10 8.27 -3.42
C PHE A 64 -0.05 9.33 -4.52
N MET A 65 0.92 10.22 -4.41
CA MET A 65 1.20 11.27 -5.36
C MET A 65 2.69 11.28 -5.69
N SER A 66 2.99 11.50 -6.96
CA SER A 66 4.32 11.74 -7.50
C SER A 66 4.28 12.96 -8.43
N VAL A 67 5.43 13.55 -8.73
CA VAL A 67 5.50 14.69 -9.65
C VAL A 67 4.98 14.27 -11.03
N ASN A 68 4.18 15.14 -11.65
CA ASN A 68 3.54 14.93 -12.97
C ASN A 68 2.56 13.75 -13.05
N GLN A 69 2.09 13.24 -11.91
CA GLN A 69 1.01 12.25 -11.83
C GLN A 69 -0.36 12.88 -12.09
N ILE A 70 -1.21 12.15 -12.79
CA ILE A 70 -2.63 12.48 -13.02
C ILE A 70 -3.54 11.51 -12.28
N ALA A 71 -3.18 10.22 -12.24
CA ALA A 71 -4.00 9.18 -11.61
C ALA A 71 -3.15 8.05 -11.04
N ILE A 72 -3.75 7.33 -10.10
CA ILE A 72 -3.26 6.04 -9.60
C ILE A 72 -4.40 5.03 -9.56
N VAL A 73 -4.09 3.77 -9.83
CA VAL A 73 -4.99 2.62 -9.72
C VAL A 73 -4.32 1.56 -8.84
N THR A 74 -4.92 1.26 -7.70
CA THR A 74 -4.41 0.28 -6.71
C THR A 74 -5.25 -1.01 -6.66
N THR A 75 -6.46 -0.96 -7.21
CA THR A 75 -7.48 -2.02 -7.12
C THR A 75 -7.04 -3.37 -7.69
N ALA A 76 -6.11 -3.37 -8.63
CA ALA A 76 -5.53 -4.60 -9.19
C ALA A 76 -4.77 -5.43 -8.15
N GLY A 77 -4.15 -4.76 -7.16
CA GLY A 77 -3.39 -5.42 -6.09
C GLY A 77 -4.23 -5.90 -4.92
N LEU A 78 -5.42 -5.33 -4.72
CA LEU A 78 -6.22 -5.54 -3.52
C LEU A 78 -6.58 -7.03 -3.28
N PRO A 79 -6.98 -7.83 -4.30
CA PRO A 79 -7.25 -9.25 -4.10
C PRO A 79 -6.02 -10.03 -3.58
N GLY A 80 -4.81 -9.69 -4.09
CA GLY A 80 -3.56 -10.28 -3.65
C GLY A 80 -3.26 -9.93 -2.20
N LEU A 81 -3.38 -8.65 -1.84
CA LEU A 81 -3.20 -8.19 -0.47
C LEU A 81 -4.16 -8.88 0.51
N ILE A 82 -5.44 -9.01 0.14
CA ILE A 82 -6.42 -9.73 0.96
C ILE A 82 -5.97 -11.18 1.16
N SER A 83 -5.63 -11.89 0.08
CA SER A 83 -5.23 -13.30 0.16
C SER A 83 -4.01 -13.48 1.07
N GLU A 84 -2.96 -12.68 0.88
CA GLU A 84 -1.73 -12.78 1.64
C GLU A 84 -1.94 -12.43 3.13
N LEU A 85 -2.78 -11.44 3.43
CA LEU A 85 -3.12 -11.10 4.82
C LEU A 85 -4.03 -12.14 5.49
N VAL A 86 -4.95 -12.75 4.75
CA VAL A 86 -5.77 -13.86 5.25
C VAL A 86 -4.84 -15.01 5.64
N ASP A 87 -3.95 -15.42 4.75
CA ASP A 87 -3.00 -16.50 5.01
C ASP A 87 -2.07 -16.17 6.20
N LEU A 88 -1.61 -14.92 6.30
CA LEU A 88 -0.75 -14.45 7.38
C LEU A 88 -1.44 -14.48 8.75
N LEU A 89 -2.71 -14.08 8.81
CA LEU A 89 -3.50 -14.02 10.05
C LEU A 89 -4.12 -15.36 10.43
N SER A 90 -4.32 -16.27 9.47
CA SER A 90 -4.86 -17.61 9.71
C SER A 90 -3.80 -18.63 10.15
N LYS A 91 -2.51 -18.38 9.91
CA LYS A 91 -1.43 -19.29 10.34
C LYS A 91 -0.91 -18.98 11.74
N ALA A 92 -0.51 -20.02 12.47
CA ALA A 92 0.28 -19.85 13.69
C ALA A 92 1.69 -19.39 13.30
N ASN A 93 1.96 -18.08 13.41
CA ASN A 93 3.27 -17.53 13.10
C ASN A 93 4.26 -17.96 14.19
N ALA A 94 5.36 -18.61 13.78
CA ALA A 94 6.38 -19.11 14.72
C ALA A 94 7.12 -18.00 15.49
N SER A 95 7.06 -16.76 15.01
CA SER A 95 7.57 -15.59 15.72
C SER A 95 6.92 -14.29 15.22
N ALA A 96 7.01 -13.23 16.03
CA ALA A 96 6.59 -11.88 15.63
C ALA A 96 7.39 -11.35 14.43
N THR A 97 8.67 -11.72 14.30
CA THR A 97 9.52 -11.33 13.17
C THR A 97 8.99 -11.87 11.85
N LEU A 98 8.59 -13.15 11.82
CA LEU A 98 8.03 -13.78 10.62
C LEU A 98 6.67 -13.18 10.24
N PHE A 99 5.86 -12.80 11.24
CA PHE A 99 4.63 -12.07 10.99
C PHE A 99 4.90 -10.71 10.34
N CYS A 100 5.81 -9.91 10.91
CA CYS A 100 6.18 -8.60 10.36
C CYS A 100 6.77 -8.70 8.96
N GLN A 101 7.59 -9.72 8.67
CA GLN A 101 8.12 -9.98 7.33
C GLN A 101 6.99 -10.30 6.34
N GLY A 102 6.07 -11.20 6.70
CA GLY A 102 4.92 -11.52 5.85
C GLY A 102 4.03 -10.31 5.58
N LEU A 103 3.78 -9.48 6.60
CA LEU A 103 3.02 -8.24 6.45
C LEU A 103 3.74 -7.26 5.50
N ALA A 104 5.05 -7.09 5.67
CA ALA A 104 5.87 -6.24 4.81
C ALA A 104 5.85 -6.73 3.36
N THR A 105 5.99 -8.04 3.13
CA THR A 105 5.88 -8.65 1.80
C THR A 105 4.51 -8.38 1.17
N ALA A 106 3.43 -8.57 1.92
CA ALA A 106 2.09 -8.40 1.38
C ALA A 106 1.80 -6.95 0.96
N VAL A 107 2.17 -6.02 1.83
CA VAL A 107 2.03 -4.59 1.56
C VAL A 107 2.97 -4.12 0.43
N ASN A 108 4.17 -4.70 0.33
CA ASN A 108 5.09 -4.46 -0.79
C ASN A 108 4.49 -4.94 -2.12
N ASN A 109 3.96 -6.16 -2.18
CA ASN A 109 3.38 -6.72 -3.39
C ASN A 109 2.19 -5.88 -3.87
N HIS A 110 1.35 -5.43 -2.94
CA HIS A 110 0.28 -4.48 -3.23
C HIS A 110 0.81 -3.15 -3.78
N ALA A 111 1.81 -2.54 -3.13
CA ALA A 111 2.42 -1.29 -3.58
C ALA A 111 3.00 -1.38 -4.99
N MET A 112 3.73 -2.46 -5.28
CA MET A 112 4.35 -2.69 -6.60
C MET A 112 3.33 -2.99 -7.70
N SER A 113 2.13 -3.43 -7.34
CA SER A 113 1.04 -3.67 -8.29
C SER A 113 0.25 -2.41 -8.65
N ALA A 114 0.44 -1.31 -7.90
CA ALA A 114 -0.25 -0.06 -8.17
C ALA A 114 0.29 0.58 -9.45
N ILE A 115 -0.63 1.04 -10.29
CA ILE A 115 -0.33 1.65 -11.58
C ILE A 115 -0.52 3.16 -11.48
N VAL A 116 0.53 3.91 -11.79
CA VAL A 116 0.53 5.37 -11.84
C VAL A 116 0.52 5.82 -13.29
N SER A 117 -0.30 6.83 -13.59
CA SER A 117 -0.33 7.48 -14.91
C SER A 117 -0.13 8.97 -14.79
N GLY A 118 0.49 9.56 -15.81
CA GLY A 118 0.78 10.99 -15.86
C GLY A 118 1.33 11.45 -17.20
N MET A 119 1.93 12.65 -17.21
CA MET A 119 2.43 13.28 -18.43
C MET A 119 3.84 13.82 -18.22
N ILE A 120 4.79 13.42 -19.06
CA ILE A 120 6.11 14.05 -19.13
C ILE A 120 5.95 15.41 -19.84
N PRO A 121 6.36 16.54 -19.22
CA PRO A 121 6.30 17.85 -19.83
C PRO A 121 7.12 17.93 -21.13
N GLY A 122 6.59 18.59 -22.16
CA GLY A 122 7.21 18.73 -23.48
C GLY A 122 6.22 19.25 -24.53
N THR A 123 6.65 19.37 -25.78
CA THR A 123 5.80 19.79 -26.90
C THR A 123 5.93 18.79 -28.07
N PRO A 124 5.01 17.82 -28.22
CA PRO A 124 3.86 17.55 -27.36
C PRO A 124 4.23 16.82 -26.06
N PRO A 125 3.42 16.92 -25.00
CA PRO A 125 3.58 16.12 -23.79
C PRO A 125 3.51 14.61 -24.08
N VAL A 126 4.30 13.80 -23.37
CA VAL A 126 4.33 12.34 -23.55
C VAL A 126 3.63 11.65 -22.37
N PRO A 127 2.56 10.87 -22.61
CA PRO A 127 1.90 10.13 -21.53
C PRO A 127 2.78 8.99 -21.02
N PHE A 128 2.66 8.69 -19.73
CA PHE A 128 3.24 7.49 -19.14
C PHE A 128 2.18 6.76 -18.30
N THR A 129 2.30 5.44 -18.26
CA THR A 129 1.50 4.55 -17.41
C THR A 129 2.35 3.35 -17.03
N GLY A 130 2.45 3.05 -15.74
CA GLY A 130 3.24 1.92 -15.28
C GLY A 130 3.27 1.79 -13.76
N PRO A 131 3.97 0.78 -13.23
CA PRO A 131 4.06 0.56 -11.80
C PRO A 131 4.87 1.64 -11.09
N ILE A 132 4.77 1.66 -9.77
CA ILE A 132 5.74 2.34 -8.90
C ILE A 132 7.04 1.54 -8.91
N SER A 133 8.18 2.22 -9.05
CA SER A 133 9.53 1.63 -9.09
C SER A 133 10.39 2.10 -7.92
#